data_AF-A0A8J4ECJ5-F1
#
_entry.id   AF-A0A8J4ECJ5-F1
#
_cell.length_a   1.000
_cell.length_b   1.000
_cell.length_c   1.000
_cell.angle_alpha   90.00
_cell.angle_beta   90.00
_cell.angle_gamma   90.00
#
_symmetry.space_group_name_H-M   'P 1'
#
loop_
_entity.id
_entity.type
_entity.pdbx_description
1 polymer ?
#
loop_
_entity_poly.entity_id
_entity_poly.type
_entity_poly.pdbx_seq_one_letter_code
_entity_poly.pdbx_strand_id
1 'polypeptide(L)'
;MADRDLKLNSLSRYSKESPLLILEEHGHCEVPAGCGGVVLRWRDPRAGVPLLMRMYAEGECTVLLDGQAPPAARTVVPYGEHVLGFVVSGFDPAYLVLMFRMANDPPSRGVSRPVTPFQVVTAADGRWRYTVDDPTDGTTDGTTDGAWARPGFDDGAWAGLVHRPDRRPPDDPKRDLGSYRVDRLARDGAVGLGVPDEAGAAAAPTLWIRHAFTIGAPA
;
A
#
# COMPACT_ATOMS: atom_id res chain seq x y z
N MET A 1 -16.89 -52.97 -20.31
CA MET A 1 -16.98 -51.87 -19.34
C MET A 1 -16.76 -50.59 -20.11
N ALA A 2 -17.83 -49.81 -20.28
CA ALA A 2 -17.82 -48.68 -21.21
C ALA A 2 -17.02 -47.51 -20.63
N ASP A 3 -16.35 -46.79 -21.53
CA ASP A 3 -15.50 -45.61 -21.37
C ASP A 3 -16.18 -44.38 -20.70
N ARG A 4 -17.28 -44.60 -19.98
CA ARG A 4 -18.12 -43.58 -19.32
C ARG A 4 -17.80 -43.40 -17.84
N ASP A 5 -17.07 -44.31 -17.19
CA ASP A 5 -16.85 -44.28 -15.74
C ASP A 5 -15.64 -43.43 -15.29
N LEU A 6 -14.84 -42.90 -16.21
CA LEU A 6 -13.63 -42.11 -15.90
C LEU A 6 -13.74 -40.60 -16.24
N LYS A 7 -14.95 -40.07 -16.43
CA LYS A 7 -15.19 -38.61 -16.61
C LYS A 7 -15.45 -37.86 -15.29
N LEU A 8 -14.93 -38.39 -14.17
CA LEU A 8 -15.18 -37.81 -12.84
C LEU A 8 -14.53 -36.44 -12.60
N ASN A 9 -13.60 -35.99 -13.47
CA ASN A 9 -12.85 -34.74 -13.30
C ASN A 9 -12.76 -33.91 -14.60
N SER A 10 -13.87 -33.75 -15.32
CA SER A 10 -13.90 -32.75 -16.40
C SER A 10 -13.99 -31.35 -15.77
N LEU A 11 -12.91 -30.57 -15.88
CA LEU A 11 -12.80 -29.19 -15.38
C LEU A 11 -13.93 -28.26 -15.88
N SER A 12 -14.59 -28.63 -16.98
CA SER A 12 -15.77 -27.93 -17.50
C SER A 12 -16.98 -27.91 -16.56
N ARG A 13 -17.03 -28.78 -15.53
CA ARG A 13 -18.13 -28.79 -14.53
C ARG A 13 -18.03 -27.67 -13.50
N TYR A 14 -16.90 -26.97 -13.42
CA TYR A 14 -16.66 -25.93 -12.42
C TYR A 14 -16.42 -24.56 -13.07
N SER A 15 -17.24 -24.18 -14.06
CA SER A 15 -17.35 -22.76 -14.41
C SER A 15 -18.22 -22.05 -13.37
N LYS A 16 -17.64 -21.04 -12.72
CA LYS A 16 -18.32 -20.17 -11.77
C LYS A 16 -18.37 -18.79 -12.40
N GLU A 17 -19.56 -18.37 -12.82
CA GLU A 17 -19.79 -17.06 -13.42
C GLU A 17 -20.83 -16.30 -12.61
N SER A 18 -20.66 -14.98 -12.52
CA SER A 18 -21.61 -14.08 -11.90
C SER A 18 -21.69 -12.80 -12.73
N PRO A 19 -22.90 -12.28 -13.01
CA PRO A 19 -23.02 -10.98 -13.67
C PRO A 19 -22.58 -9.84 -12.74
N LEU A 20 -22.69 -10.04 -11.42
CA LEU A 20 -22.46 -9.03 -10.38
C LEU A 20 -21.06 -9.08 -9.78
N LEU A 21 -20.48 -10.27 -9.66
CA LEU A 21 -19.23 -10.49 -8.93
C LEU A 21 -18.10 -10.87 -9.88
N ILE A 22 -16.87 -10.48 -9.52
CA ILE A 22 -15.66 -10.87 -10.23
C ILE A 22 -15.00 -11.99 -9.44
N LEU A 23 -14.71 -13.12 -10.10
CA LEU A 23 -13.90 -14.18 -9.51
C LEU A 23 -12.43 -13.82 -9.70
N GLU A 24 -11.69 -13.67 -8.60
CA GLU A 24 -10.26 -13.33 -8.64
C GLU A 24 -9.42 -14.32 -7.85
N GLU A 25 -8.17 -14.45 -8.25
CA GLU A 25 -7.16 -15.12 -7.45
C GLU A 25 -6.90 -14.34 -6.16
N HIS A 26 -7.06 -15.04 -5.05
CA HIS A 26 -6.83 -14.53 -3.71
C HIS A 26 -5.47 -14.96 -3.17
N GLY A 27 -5.06 -16.20 -3.45
CA GLY A 27 -3.80 -16.75 -2.98
C GLY A 27 -3.58 -18.18 -3.46
N HIS A 28 -2.58 -18.83 -2.90
CA HIS A 28 -2.24 -20.21 -3.20
C HIS A 28 -2.18 -20.99 -1.88
N CYS A 29 -2.67 -22.22 -1.89
CA CYS A 29 -2.35 -23.15 -0.81
C CYS A 29 -1.04 -23.87 -1.16
N GLU A 30 0.02 -23.60 -0.40
CA GLU A 30 1.17 -24.49 -0.38
C GLU A 30 0.80 -25.71 0.47
N VAL A 31 0.77 -26.88 -0.16
CA VAL A 31 0.54 -28.16 0.51
C VAL A 31 1.82 -28.99 0.36
N PRO A 32 2.31 -29.68 1.40
CA PRO A 32 3.60 -30.40 1.38
C PRO A 32 3.76 -31.47 0.28
N ALA A 33 2.70 -31.81 -0.46
CA ALA A 33 2.67 -32.89 -1.45
C ALA A 33 2.47 -32.42 -2.91
N GLY A 34 2.64 -31.14 -3.23
CA GLY A 34 2.76 -30.68 -4.63
C GLY A 34 1.45 -30.47 -5.41
N CYS A 35 0.28 -30.54 -4.77
CA CYS A 35 -0.99 -30.12 -5.37
C CYS A 35 -1.21 -28.61 -5.16
N GLY A 36 -0.46 -27.77 -5.86
CA GLY A 36 -0.60 -26.31 -5.78
C GLY A 36 -1.98 -25.85 -6.25
N GLY A 37 -2.87 -25.56 -5.31
CA GLY A 37 -4.21 -25.04 -5.59
C GLY A 37 -4.24 -23.53 -5.55
N VAL A 38 -5.03 -22.92 -6.43
CA VAL A 38 -5.35 -21.49 -6.37
C VAL A 38 -6.61 -21.30 -5.53
N VAL A 39 -6.54 -20.40 -4.55
CA VAL A 39 -7.71 -19.91 -3.81
C VAL A 39 -8.33 -18.79 -4.61
N LEU A 40 -9.56 -19.00 -5.08
CA LEU A 40 -10.37 -17.98 -5.76
C LEU A 40 -11.35 -17.34 -4.77
N ARG A 41 -11.58 -16.05 -4.88
CA ARG A 41 -12.63 -15.33 -4.13
C ARG A 41 -13.55 -14.57 -5.07
N TRP A 42 -14.82 -14.50 -4.70
CA TRP A 42 -15.75 -13.56 -5.31
C TRP A 42 -15.54 -12.17 -4.74
N ARG A 43 -15.48 -11.16 -5.61
CA ARG A 43 -15.37 -9.75 -5.25
C ARG A 43 -16.55 -8.98 -5.80
N ASP A 44 -17.14 -8.12 -4.97
CA ASP A 44 -18.07 -7.09 -5.45
C ASP A 44 -17.26 -5.93 -6.05
N PRO A 45 -17.36 -5.66 -7.36
CA PRO A 45 -16.69 -4.52 -7.98
C PRO A 45 -17.20 -3.17 -7.48
N ARG A 46 -18.38 -3.10 -6.86
CA ARG A 46 -18.97 -1.87 -6.32
C ARG A 46 -18.43 -1.51 -4.94
N ALA A 47 -17.85 -2.48 -4.24
CA ALA A 47 -17.32 -2.28 -2.90
C ALA A 47 -15.99 -1.49 -2.87
N GLY A 48 -15.34 -1.30 -4.02
CA GLY A 48 -14.08 -0.57 -4.12
C GLY A 48 -13.06 -1.19 -5.07
N VAL A 49 -11.82 -0.75 -4.96
CA VAL A 49 -10.69 -1.20 -5.80
C VAL A 49 -9.70 -2.01 -4.95
N PRO A 50 -9.29 -3.21 -5.38
CA PRO A 50 -8.24 -3.96 -4.69
C PRO A 50 -6.88 -3.33 -5.01
N LEU A 51 -6.23 -2.77 -4.00
CA LEU A 51 -4.95 -2.08 -4.14
C LEU A 51 -3.87 -2.82 -3.38
N LEU A 52 -2.72 -3.03 -4.04
CA LEU A 52 -1.51 -3.57 -3.44
C LEU A 52 -0.59 -2.42 -3.03
N MET A 53 -0.28 -2.36 -1.75
CA MET A 53 0.68 -1.43 -1.16
C MET A 53 2.09 -2.04 -1.19
N ARG A 54 3.06 -1.24 -1.63
CA ARG A 54 4.51 -1.53 -1.57
C ARG A 54 5.20 -0.31 -1.01
N MET A 55 6.21 -0.53 -0.19
CA MET A 55 6.92 0.58 0.42
C MET A 55 8.36 0.24 0.80
N TYR A 56 9.12 1.30 0.95
CA TYR A 56 10.40 1.34 1.65
C TYR A 56 10.35 2.50 2.64
N ALA A 57 10.82 2.26 3.86
CA ALA A 57 11.09 3.30 4.85
C ALA A 57 12.46 3.03 5.48
N GLU A 58 13.19 4.08 5.85
CA GLU A 58 14.54 3.94 6.43
C GLU A 58 14.53 3.60 7.94
N GLY A 59 13.38 3.75 8.61
CA GLY A 59 13.17 3.38 10.01
C GLY A 59 11.95 2.48 10.25
N GLU A 60 11.50 2.41 11.51
CA GLU A 60 10.25 1.75 11.86
C GLU A 60 9.09 2.54 11.25
N CYS A 61 8.15 1.84 10.59
CA CYS A 61 7.04 2.50 9.92
C CYS A 61 5.72 1.80 10.20
N THR A 62 4.75 2.56 10.68
CA THR A 62 3.34 2.16 10.73
C THR A 62 2.59 2.81 9.58
N VAL A 63 1.78 2.03 8.86
CA VAL A 63 0.91 2.53 7.77
C VAL A 63 -0.52 2.57 8.27
N LEU A 64 -1.21 3.67 7.99
CA LEU A 64 -2.62 3.88 8.24
C LEU A 64 -3.34 4.16 6.90
N LEU A 65 -4.53 3.61 6.75
CA LEU A 65 -5.50 3.96 5.73
C LEU A 65 -6.77 4.40 6.46
N ASP A 66 -7.18 5.64 6.26
CA ASP A 66 -8.33 6.27 6.93
C ASP A 66 -8.27 6.13 8.46
N GLY A 67 -7.07 6.32 9.01
CA GLY A 67 -6.80 6.27 10.45
C GLY A 67 -6.69 4.88 11.06
N GLN A 68 -6.72 3.81 10.25
CA GLN A 68 -6.63 2.42 10.72
C GLN A 68 -5.50 1.67 10.02
N ALA A 69 -4.86 0.73 10.73
CA ALA A 69 -3.89 -0.16 10.09
C ALA A 69 -4.60 -1.00 9.01
N PRO A 70 -4.09 -1.03 7.76
CA PRO A 70 -4.70 -1.87 6.73
C PRO A 70 -4.58 -3.34 7.13
N PRO A 71 -5.62 -4.17 6.94
CA PRO A 71 -5.63 -5.56 7.40
C PRO A 71 -4.64 -6.45 6.62
N ALA A 72 -4.20 -6.01 5.44
CA ALA A 72 -3.21 -6.67 4.61
C ALA A 72 -2.60 -5.67 3.61
N ALA A 73 -1.42 -6.01 3.07
CA ALA A 73 -0.78 -5.21 2.01
C ALA A 73 -1.64 -5.10 0.73
N ARG A 74 -2.48 -6.10 0.45
CA ARG A 74 -3.52 -6.03 -0.58
C ARG A 74 -4.88 -5.85 0.09
N THR A 75 -5.45 -4.66 0.00
CA THR A 75 -6.74 -4.33 0.62
C THR A 75 -7.73 -3.80 -0.42
N VAL A 76 -9.03 -3.94 -0.16
CA VAL A 76 -10.06 -3.28 -0.99
C VAL A 76 -10.33 -1.92 -0.38
N VAL A 77 -10.03 -0.87 -1.14
CA VAL A 77 -10.30 0.51 -0.75
C VAL A 77 -11.61 0.94 -1.40
N PRO A 78 -12.61 1.40 -0.63
CA PRO A 78 -13.86 1.91 -1.19
C PRO A 78 -13.68 3.03 -2.22
N TYR A 79 -14.76 3.39 -2.90
CA TYR A 79 -14.78 4.60 -3.71
C TYR A 79 -14.99 5.82 -2.81
N GLY A 80 -14.37 6.95 -3.15
CA GLY A 80 -14.46 8.19 -2.38
C GLY A 80 -13.10 8.76 -1.99
N GLU A 81 -13.13 9.63 -0.98
CA GLU A 81 -11.95 10.28 -0.42
C GLU A 81 -11.29 9.40 0.64
N HIS A 82 -9.97 9.34 0.60
CA HIS A 82 -9.16 8.51 1.47
C HIS A 82 -7.88 9.22 1.86
N VAL A 83 -7.29 8.77 2.96
CA VAL A 83 -6.02 9.29 3.46
C VAL A 83 -5.08 8.15 3.79
N LEU A 84 -3.87 8.23 3.26
CA LEU A 84 -2.73 7.44 3.74
C LEU A 84 -2.03 8.22 4.85
N GLY A 85 -1.82 7.55 5.97
CA GLY A 85 -0.97 8.01 7.07
C GLY A 85 0.25 7.12 7.21
N PHE A 86 1.41 7.69 7.51
CA PHE A 86 2.60 6.96 7.93
C PHE A 86 3.14 7.56 9.20
N VAL A 87 3.53 6.71 10.15
CA VAL A 87 4.32 7.10 11.31
C VAL A 87 5.69 6.47 11.14
N VAL A 88 6.71 7.27 10.92
CA VAL A 88 8.09 6.81 10.68
C VAL A 88 8.98 7.29 11.82
N SER A 89 9.71 6.38 12.47
CA SER A 89 10.62 6.71 13.57
C SER A 89 11.98 6.05 13.38
N GLY A 90 13.01 6.57 14.06
CA GLY A 90 14.36 6.00 14.00
C GLY A 90 15.08 6.20 12.66
N PHE A 91 14.68 7.21 11.88
CA PHE A 91 15.28 7.53 10.60
C PHE A 91 16.38 8.61 10.72
N ASP A 92 17.30 8.66 9.76
CA ASP A 92 18.29 9.71 9.59
C ASP A 92 17.82 10.73 8.52
N PRO A 93 17.60 12.01 8.91
CA PRO A 93 17.04 13.02 8.01
C PRO A 93 17.92 13.37 6.81
N ALA A 94 19.20 12.96 6.81
CA ALA A 94 20.10 13.13 5.67
C ALA A 94 19.73 12.24 4.47
N TYR A 95 18.92 11.20 4.69
CA TYR A 95 18.59 10.20 3.68
C TYR A 95 17.10 10.17 3.32
N LEU A 96 16.79 9.38 2.29
CA LEU A 96 15.46 8.94 1.92
C LEU A 96 14.70 8.38 3.13
N VAL A 97 13.54 8.96 3.43
CA VAL A 97 12.63 8.50 4.50
C VAL A 97 11.59 7.52 3.97
N LEU A 98 10.92 7.84 2.86
CA LEU A 98 9.78 7.08 2.35
C LEU A 98 9.79 6.96 0.82
N MET A 99 9.58 5.74 0.33
CA MET A 99 9.03 5.48 -0.99
C MET A 99 7.79 4.63 -0.86
N PHE A 100 6.72 4.98 -1.56
CA PHE A 100 5.48 4.25 -1.49
C PHE A 100 4.80 4.15 -2.85
N ARG A 101 4.14 3.02 -3.05
CA ARG A 101 3.22 2.78 -4.16
C ARG A 101 2.01 2.03 -3.66
N MET A 102 0.84 2.44 -4.12
CA MET A 102 -0.40 1.69 -4.01
C MET A 102 -1.09 1.67 -5.36
N ALA A 103 -1.35 0.48 -5.90
CA ALA A 103 -1.96 0.36 -7.23
C ALA A 103 -2.81 -0.91 -7.37
N ASN A 104 -3.73 -0.89 -8.33
CA ASN A 104 -4.50 -2.06 -8.73
C ASN A 104 -3.69 -2.97 -9.66
N ASP A 105 -2.65 -3.61 -9.15
CA ASP A 105 -1.87 -4.59 -9.92
C ASP A 105 -2.80 -5.76 -10.33
N PRO A 106 -3.06 -6.00 -11.63
CA PRO A 106 -3.80 -7.17 -12.05
C PRO A 106 -2.98 -8.41 -11.67
N PRO A 107 -3.63 -9.52 -11.24
CA PRO A 107 -2.92 -10.77 -11.08
C PRO A 107 -2.27 -11.15 -12.41
N SER A 108 -1.05 -11.67 -12.36
CA SER A 108 -0.23 -12.01 -13.52
C SER A 108 -0.84 -13.08 -14.42
N ARG A 109 -1.91 -13.75 -13.97
CA ARG A 109 -2.71 -14.71 -14.74
C ARG A 109 -4.20 -14.59 -14.35
N GLY A 110 -5.06 -14.20 -15.29
CA GLY A 110 -6.51 -14.25 -15.07
C GLY A 110 -7.33 -13.35 -15.99
N VAL A 111 -8.55 -13.78 -16.27
CA VAL A 111 -9.58 -13.00 -16.99
C VAL A 111 -10.13 -11.95 -16.02
N SER A 112 -9.38 -10.88 -15.78
CA SER A 112 -9.91 -9.74 -15.04
C SER A 112 -10.77 -8.90 -15.99
N ARG A 113 -12.00 -8.56 -15.59
CA ARG A 113 -12.71 -7.44 -16.22
C ARG A 113 -11.81 -6.19 -16.15
N PRO A 114 -11.86 -5.29 -17.13
CA PRO A 114 -11.12 -4.04 -17.07
C PRO A 114 -11.53 -3.29 -15.79
N VAL A 115 -10.58 -3.15 -14.86
CA VAL A 115 -10.69 -2.24 -13.73
C VAL A 115 -9.95 -0.98 -14.14
N THR A 116 -10.58 0.18 -13.96
CA THR A 116 -9.93 1.48 -14.21
C THR A 116 -8.57 1.51 -13.50
N PRO A 117 -7.45 1.73 -14.21
CA PRO A 117 -6.14 1.83 -13.59
C PRO A 117 -6.15 2.90 -12.51
N PHE A 118 -5.66 2.56 -11.32
CA PHE A 118 -5.53 3.46 -10.19
C PHE A 118 -4.17 3.28 -9.56
N GLN A 119 -3.46 4.39 -9.33
CA GLN A 119 -2.17 4.38 -8.68
C GLN A 119 -1.96 5.64 -7.84
N VAL A 120 -1.40 5.44 -6.65
CA VAL A 120 -0.79 6.46 -5.80
C VAL A 120 0.69 6.12 -5.67
N VAL A 121 1.56 7.11 -5.87
CA VAL A 121 3.01 6.97 -5.67
C VAL A 121 3.56 8.18 -4.94
N THR A 122 4.66 7.98 -4.22
CA THR A 122 5.44 9.11 -3.71
C THR A 122 5.96 9.95 -4.86
N ALA A 123 5.70 11.24 -4.79
CA ALA A 123 6.14 12.25 -5.75
C ALA A 123 6.48 13.53 -4.97
N ALA A 124 7.53 14.23 -5.39
CA ALA A 124 7.94 15.49 -4.76
C ALA A 124 7.10 16.67 -5.30
N ASP A 125 5.77 16.55 -5.18
CA ASP A 125 4.77 17.51 -5.68
C ASP A 125 4.10 18.33 -4.58
N GLY A 126 4.56 18.17 -3.33
CA GLY A 126 4.02 18.84 -2.15
C GLY A 126 2.70 18.26 -1.63
N ARG A 127 2.15 17.19 -2.24
CA ARG A 127 0.94 16.51 -1.74
C ARG A 127 1.22 15.51 -0.63
N TRP A 128 2.49 15.15 -0.44
CA TRP A 128 2.97 14.35 0.67
C TRP A 128 3.39 15.29 1.77
N ARG A 129 2.53 15.46 2.77
CA ARG A 129 2.73 16.43 3.86
C ARG A 129 3.20 15.73 5.12
N TYR A 130 3.94 16.43 5.97
CA TYR A 130 4.43 15.88 7.22
C TYR A 130 4.47 16.90 8.36
N THR A 131 4.47 16.37 9.58
CA THR A 131 4.80 17.09 10.81
C THR A 131 5.77 16.27 11.67
N VAL A 132 6.53 16.95 12.52
CA VAL A 132 7.38 16.37 13.58
C VAL A 132 6.77 16.55 14.98
N ASP A 133 5.75 17.39 15.08
CA ASP A 133 4.95 17.54 16.30
C ASP A 133 3.85 16.48 16.27
N ASP A 134 3.64 15.78 17.39
CA ASP A 134 2.63 14.73 17.48
C ASP A 134 1.22 15.32 17.22
N PRO A 135 0.53 14.92 16.13
CA PRO A 135 -0.79 15.44 15.83
C PRO A 135 -1.89 14.88 16.75
N THR A 136 -1.56 13.98 17.68
CA THR A 136 -2.49 13.36 18.64
C THR A 136 -2.53 14.07 20.00
N ASP A 137 -1.63 15.01 20.27
CA ASP A 137 -1.52 15.73 21.57
C ASP A 137 -2.72 16.64 21.92
N GLY A 138 -3.83 16.56 21.18
CA GLY A 138 -5.11 17.22 21.47
C GLY A 138 -6.28 16.30 21.85
N THR A 139 -6.15 14.97 21.72
CA THR A 139 -7.23 14.01 22.01
C THR A 139 -7.15 13.49 23.44
N THR A 140 -8.20 13.75 24.22
CA THR A 140 -8.21 13.65 25.70
C THR A 140 -8.33 12.23 26.25
N ASP A 141 -8.29 11.22 25.39
CA ASP A 141 -8.68 9.84 25.68
C ASP A 141 -7.58 8.78 25.46
N GLY A 142 -6.31 9.21 25.32
CA GLY A 142 -5.14 8.33 25.45
C GLY A 142 -5.04 7.21 24.41
N THR A 143 -5.86 7.30 23.35
CA THR A 143 -5.75 6.45 22.17
C THR A 143 -4.90 7.24 21.18
N THR A 144 -3.87 6.63 20.59
CA THR A 144 -3.19 7.16 19.38
C THR A 144 -4.23 7.20 18.27
N ASP A 145 -5.14 8.17 18.30
CA ASP A 145 -6.29 8.16 17.42
C ASP A 145 -5.76 8.58 16.05
N GLY A 146 -5.82 7.67 15.08
CA GLY A 146 -5.47 7.92 13.69
C GLY A 146 -6.37 8.96 13.02
N ALA A 147 -7.07 9.80 13.78
CA ALA A 147 -7.93 10.89 13.34
C ALA A 147 -7.22 11.83 12.36
N TRP A 148 -5.94 12.13 12.56
CA TRP A 148 -5.15 12.93 11.62
C TRP A 148 -5.01 12.27 10.24
N ALA A 149 -5.05 10.94 10.20
CA ALA A 149 -5.00 10.13 8.99
C ALA A 149 -6.41 9.80 8.45
N ARG A 150 -7.45 10.56 8.85
CA ARG A 150 -8.80 10.47 8.26
C ARG A 150 -9.07 11.62 7.27
N PRO A 151 -10.00 11.44 6.32
CA PRO A 151 -10.52 12.54 5.52
C PRO A 151 -11.06 13.68 6.41
N GLY A 152 -10.92 14.93 5.94
CA GLY A 152 -11.39 16.12 6.65
C GLY A 152 -10.45 16.70 7.71
N PHE A 153 -9.36 16.01 8.08
CA PHE A 153 -8.32 16.61 8.92
C PHE A 153 -7.60 17.75 8.19
N ASP A 154 -7.36 18.85 8.90
CA ASP A 154 -6.62 20.01 8.39
C ASP A 154 -5.11 19.83 8.60
N ASP A 155 -4.41 19.57 7.49
CA ASP A 155 -2.95 19.51 7.43
C ASP A 155 -2.36 20.75 6.72
N GLY A 156 -3.10 21.86 6.65
CA GLY A 156 -2.68 23.08 5.94
C GLY A 156 -1.39 23.69 6.46
N ALA A 157 -1.07 23.48 7.74
CA ALA A 157 0.18 23.93 8.37
C ALA A 157 1.35 22.94 8.21
N TRP A 158 1.10 21.73 7.70
CA TRP A 158 2.13 20.69 7.57
C TRP A 158 3.06 21.01 6.40
N ALA A 159 4.34 20.73 6.59
CA ALA A 159 5.35 20.93 5.55
C ALA A 159 5.24 19.85 4.46
N GLY A 160 5.66 20.18 3.24
CA GLY A 160 5.75 19.19 2.16
C GLY A 160 7.05 18.39 2.25
N LEU A 161 6.97 17.07 2.05
CA LEU A 161 8.17 16.26 1.83
C LEU A 161 8.84 16.65 0.51
N VAL A 162 10.17 16.54 0.50
CA VAL A 162 11.02 16.92 -0.64
C VAL A 162 11.69 15.70 -1.27
N HIS A 163 12.13 15.84 -2.51
CA HIS A 163 12.89 14.79 -3.20
C HIS A 163 14.20 14.49 -2.44
N ARG A 164 14.37 13.22 -2.04
CA ARG A 164 15.59 12.68 -1.42
C ARG A 164 15.93 11.33 -2.07
N PRO A 165 16.90 11.28 -3.00
CA PRO A 165 17.20 10.05 -3.73
C PRO A 165 18.09 9.09 -2.94
N ASP A 166 18.92 9.62 -2.03
CA ASP A 166 19.97 8.85 -1.40
C ASP A 166 19.44 8.06 -0.22
N ARG A 167 19.58 6.74 -0.29
CA ARG A 167 19.28 5.85 0.83
C ARG A 167 20.49 5.75 1.76
N ARG A 168 20.22 5.61 3.06
CA ARG A 168 21.26 5.27 4.03
C ARG A 168 21.99 3.98 3.61
N PRO A 169 23.33 3.97 3.62
CA PRO A 169 24.10 2.75 3.39
C PRO A 169 23.71 1.65 4.38
N PRO A 170 23.54 0.39 3.93
CA PRO A 170 23.23 -0.72 4.83
C PRO A 170 24.44 -1.05 5.71
N ASP A 171 24.19 -1.50 6.94
CA ASP A 171 25.25 -1.94 7.86
C ASP A 171 26.04 -3.14 7.28
N ASP A 172 25.34 -4.06 6.61
CA ASP A 172 25.93 -5.18 5.86
C ASP A 172 25.49 -5.13 4.39
N PRO A 173 26.37 -4.71 3.46
CA PRO A 173 26.07 -4.67 2.03
C PRO A 173 25.65 -6.02 1.43
N LYS A 174 26.03 -7.15 2.03
CA LYS A 174 25.66 -8.49 1.53
C LYS A 174 24.22 -8.88 1.87
N ARG A 175 23.56 -8.15 2.78
CA ARG A 175 22.18 -8.38 3.24
C ARG A 175 21.26 -7.21 2.91
N ASP A 176 21.59 -6.48 1.86
CA ASP A 176 20.86 -5.30 1.48
C ASP A 176 19.54 -5.62 0.76
N LEU A 177 18.52 -5.95 1.54
CA LEU A 177 17.15 -6.13 1.03
C LEU A 177 16.49 -4.80 0.65
N GLY A 178 17.05 -3.66 1.08
CA GLY A 178 16.51 -2.33 0.85
C GLY A 178 16.67 -1.87 -0.60
N SER A 179 17.82 -2.12 -1.22
CA SER A 179 18.09 -1.76 -2.63
C SER A 179 17.06 -2.34 -3.58
N TYR A 180 16.76 -3.64 -3.49
CA TYR A 180 15.75 -4.26 -4.34
C TYR A 180 14.37 -3.59 -4.21
N ARG A 181 13.96 -3.21 -2.98
CA ARG A 181 12.68 -2.53 -2.75
C ARG A 181 12.67 -1.14 -3.38
N VAL A 182 13.73 -0.36 -3.16
CA VAL A 182 13.91 0.98 -3.74
C VAL A 182 13.90 0.91 -5.28
N ASP A 183 14.70 0.03 -5.87
CA ASP A 183 14.79 -0.12 -7.34
C ASP A 183 13.46 -0.54 -7.96
N ARG A 184 12.70 -1.39 -7.27
CA ARG A 184 11.36 -1.80 -7.72
C ARG A 184 10.38 -0.62 -7.65
N LEU A 185 10.38 0.12 -6.55
CA LEU A 185 9.52 1.30 -6.37
C LEU A 185 9.84 2.39 -7.39
N ALA A 186 11.13 2.64 -7.65
CA ALA A 186 11.58 3.59 -8.66
C ALA A 186 11.11 3.20 -10.07
N ARG A 187 11.21 1.91 -10.43
CA ARG A 187 10.67 1.40 -11.71
C ARG A 187 9.16 1.52 -11.82
N ASP A 188 8.45 1.42 -10.70
CA ASP A 188 7.00 1.62 -10.65
C ASP A 188 6.61 3.13 -10.60
N GLY A 189 7.59 4.04 -10.69
CA GLY A 189 7.41 5.49 -10.78
C GLY A 189 7.40 6.23 -9.43
N ALA A 190 7.67 5.54 -8.32
CA ALA A 190 7.77 6.19 -7.02
C ALA A 190 9.09 6.96 -6.89
N VAL A 191 9.02 8.13 -6.27
CA VAL A 191 10.15 9.01 -6.00
C VAL A 191 10.53 8.93 -4.53
N GLY A 192 11.82 8.98 -4.23
CA GLY A 192 12.33 9.04 -2.87
C GLY A 192 11.98 10.36 -2.18
N LEU A 193 11.35 10.30 -1.01
CA LEU A 193 10.96 11.47 -0.23
C LEU A 193 11.65 11.51 1.13
N GLY A 194 11.99 12.71 1.57
CA GLY A 194 12.48 12.96 2.93
C GLY A 194 12.23 14.40 3.36
N VAL A 195 12.86 14.79 4.47
CA VAL A 195 12.71 16.13 5.05
C VAL A 195 13.70 17.12 4.42
N PRO A 196 13.40 18.43 4.36
CA PRO A 196 14.35 19.47 3.98
C PRO A 196 15.54 19.54 4.95
N ASP A 197 16.72 19.94 4.47
CA ASP A 197 17.94 20.03 5.30
C ASP A 197 17.76 20.99 6.49
N GLU A 198 16.95 22.04 6.30
CA GLU A 198 16.67 23.08 7.28
C GLU A 198 15.73 22.63 8.41
N ALA A 199 15.06 21.46 8.26
CA ALA A 199 14.15 20.92 9.27
C ALA A 199 14.86 20.38 10.53
N GLY A 200 16.21 20.43 10.56
CA GLY A 200 17.00 20.32 11.78
C GLY A 200 17.46 18.91 12.12
N ALA A 201 18.76 18.79 12.38
CA ALA A 201 19.48 17.61 12.84
C ALA A 201 19.21 17.25 14.33
N ALA A 202 17.97 17.38 14.79
CA ALA A 202 17.57 16.87 16.10
C ALA A 202 17.45 15.34 16.03
N ALA A 203 17.87 14.64 17.09
CA ALA A 203 17.95 13.18 17.14
C ALA A 203 16.66 12.49 16.64
N ALA A 204 16.78 11.68 15.58
CA ALA A 204 15.76 10.79 14.98
C ALA A 204 14.30 11.13 15.37
N PRO A 205 13.71 12.21 14.82
CA PRO A 205 12.33 12.57 15.14
C PRO A 205 11.37 11.49 14.65
N THR A 206 10.20 11.40 15.27
CA THR A 206 9.07 10.70 14.65
C THR A 206 8.47 11.63 13.60
N LEU A 207 8.15 11.09 12.43
CA LEU A 207 7.42 11.78 11.37
C LEU A 207 6.02 11.21 11.25
N TRP A 208 5.03 12.11 11.23
CA TRP A 208 3.68 11.80 10.80
C TRP A 208 3.51 12.34 9.39
N ILE A 209 3.32 11.45 8.42
CA ILE A 209 3.22 11.76 7.00
C ILE A 209 1.79 11.48 6.55
N ARG A 210 1.20 12.42 5.82
CA ARG A 210 -0.18 12.35 5.32
C ARG A 210 -0.23 12.55 3.81
N HIS A 211 -1.07 11.76 3.14
CA HIS A 211 -1.40 11.93 1.72
C HIS A 211 -2.88 11.64 1.47
N ALA A 212 -3.62 12.67 1.07
CA ALA A 212 -5.03 12.56 0.68
C ALA A 212 -5.16 12.20 -0.81
N PHE A 213 -6.10 11.32 -1.14
CA PHE A 213 -6.38 10.90 -2.51
C PHE A 213 -7.86 10.52 -2.69
N THR A 214 -8.30 10.37 -3.94
CA THR A 214 -9.69 10.04 -4.27
C THR A 214 -9.73 8.87 -5.25
N ILE A 215 -10.58 7.88 -4.97
CA ILE A 215 -10.90 6.80 -5.92
C ILE A 215 -12.25 7.07 -6.55
N GLY A 216 -12.26 7.35 -7.85
CA GLY A 216 -13.49 7.57 -8.61
C GLY A 216 -14.30 6.29 -8.76
N ALA A 217 -15.62 6.39 -8.56
CA ALA A 217 -16.55 5.31 -8.84
C ALA A 217 -16.56 4.97 -10.35
N PRO A 218 -16.75 3.70 -10.72
CA PRO A 218 -16.96 3.32 -12.11
C PRO A 218 -18.23 3.99 -12.64
N ALA A 219 -18.16 4.51 -13.86
CA ALA A 219 -19.29 5.09 -14.59
C ALA A 219 -20.33 4.03 -14.98
#